data_AF-A0AB39V9J5-F1
#
_entry.id   AF-A0AB39V9J5-F1
#
_cell.length_a   1.000
_cell.length_b   1.000
_cell.length_c   1.000
_cell.angle_alpha   90.00
_cell.angle_beta   90.00
_cell.angle_gamma   90.00
#
_symmetry.space_group_name_H-M   'P 1'
#
loop_
_entity.id
_entity.type
_entity.pdbx_description
1 polymer ?
#
loop_
_entity_poly.entity_id
_entity_poly.type
_entity_poly.pdbx_seq_one_letter_code
_entity_poly.pdbx_strand_id
1 'polypeptide(L)'
;MNFKLIKLVILLIFFSVNIGYSSTEEIKDIDENDPNVLKFLNKRNIDFKKPPYDELWYNTGLLEYSLRSAKQTKYLFLMYFKTLEKVDYRIIDNRGQNFSILKDITFDSLTDANFLDTLYSNIPLKLKNKKRFLFGKVSSVGYVKESIMEVVKLELYFINPDNTLETKVFFKTKNLTDLLYKHYHEHEKLKDGFDYSINSPKDMVTIITGNGVVHKVSEDLEGTEKELYDFVMNLFKDEIPKEYFEYRDKGYIK
;
A
#
# COMPACT_ATOMS: atom_id res chain seq x y z
N MET A 1 -5.93 -39.17 6.88
CA MET A 1 -5.99 -37.74 7.27
C MET A 1 -6.42 -36.94 6.04
N ASN A 2 -7.55 -36.23 6.10
CA ASN A 2 -8.26 -35.74 4.91
C ASN A 2 -7.62 -34.44 4.38
N PHE A 3 -7.10 -34.42 3.14
CA PHE A 3 -6.40 -33.27 2.55
C PHE A 3 -7.21 -31.97 2.56
N LYS A 4 -8.55 -32.05 2.55
CA LYS A 4 -9.46 -30.90 2.70
C LYS A 4 -9.41 -30.26 4.10
N LEU A 5 -9.22 -31.07 5.14
CA LEU A 5 -9.14 -30.59 6.52
C LEU A 5 -7.80 -29.87 6.78
N ILE A 6 -6.71 -30.37 6.20
CA ILE A 6 -5.38 -29.73 6.27
C ILE A 6 -5.38 -28.39 5.54
N LYS A 7 -6.03 -28.28 4.37
CA LYS A 7 -6.22 -27.00 3.66
C LYS A 7 -7.03 -25.99 4.45
N LEU A 8 -8.10 -26.41 5.13
CA LEU A 8 -8.93 -25.54 5.97
C LEU A 8 -8.16 -25.04 7.20
N VAL A 9 -7.33 -25.91 7.81
CA VAL A 9 -6.50 -25.57 8.97
C VAL A 9 -5.37 -24.61 8.58
N ILE A 10 -4.72 -24.78 7.42
CA ILE A 10 -3.72 -23.82 6.92
C ILE A 10 -4.38 -22.47 6.61
N LEU A 11 -5.57 -22.47 5.99
CA LEU A 11 -6.33 -21.23 5.75
C LEU A 11 -6.71 -20.54 7.07
N LEU A 12 -7.19 -21.31 8.06
CA LEU A 12 -7.50 -20.80 9.40
C LEU A 12 -6.28 -20.26 10.12
N ILE A 13 -5.10 -20.86 9.97
CA ILE A 13 -3.84 -20.34 10.53
C ILE A 13 -3.44 -19.02 9.84
N PHE A 14 -3.64 -18.87 8.53
CA PHE A 14 -3.45 -17.57 7.85
C PHE A 14 -4.45 -16.50 8.33
N PHE A 15 -5.66 -16.88 8.74
CA PHE A 15 -6.67 -15.96 9.28
C PHE A 15 -6.61 -15.76 10.81
N SER A 16 -6.01 -16.68 11.58
CA SER A 16 -6.01 -16.66 13.05
C SER A 16 -4.70 -16.15 13.67
N VAL A 17 -3.64 -15.98 12.87
CA VAL A 17 -2.37 -15.39 13.35
C VAL A 17 -2.41 -13.86 13.42
N ASN A 18 -3.51 -13.21 13.03
CA ASN A 18 -3.72 -11.75 13.19
C ASN A 18 -4.60 -11.37 14.39
N ILE A 19 -4.52 -12.13 15.49
CA ILE A 19 -4.86 -11.61 16.84
C ILE A 19 -3.53 -11.28 17.51
N GLY A 20 -2.84 -10.25 17.01
CA GLY A 20 -1.55 -9.81 17.50
C GLY A 20 -1.60 -8.33 17.85
N TYR A 21 -1.78 -8.05 19.14
CA TYR A 21 -1.76 -6.74 19.81
C TYR A 21 -2.95 -5.81 19.55
N SER A 22 -4.13 -6.19 20.06
CA SER A 22 -4.90 -5.17 20.79
C SER A 22 -4.21 -5.00 22.13
N SER A 23 -3.26 -4.06 22.22
CA SER A 23 -2.77 -3.62 23.52
C SER A 23 -3.91 -2.84 24.18
N THR A 24 -4.72 -3.52 24.99
CA THR A 24 -5.44 -2.89 26.10
C THR A 24 -4.46 -2.56 27.23
N GLU A 25 -3.24 -2.16 26.91
CA GLU A 25 -2.41 -1.41 27.84
C GLU A 25 -3.05 -0.03 27.90
N GLU A 26 -3.35 0.43 29.13
CA GLU A 26 -3.74 1.81 29.38
C GLU A 26 -2.90 2.72 28.49
N ILE A 27 -3.56 3.50 27.63
CA ILE A 27 -2.90 4.54 26.84
C ILE A 27 -2.26 5.48 27.88
N LYS A 28 -0.99 5.24 28.20
CA LYS A 28 -0.15 6.21 28.90
C LYS A 28 -0.29 7.51 28.11
N ASP A 29 -0.50 8.62 28.79
CA ASP A 29 -0.59 9.95 28.18
C ASP A 29 0.47 10.08 27.08
N ILE A 30 0.03 10.02 25.82
CA ILE A 30 0.90 10.07 24.66
C ILE A 30 1.38 11.51 24.59
N ASP A 31 2.67 11.74 24.82
CA ASP A 31 3.26 13.06 24.62
C ASP A 31 3.29 13.35 23.11
N GLU A 32 2.43 14.24 22.64
CA GLU A 32 2.39 14.69 21.24
C GLU A 32 3.71 15.34 20.77
N ASN A 33 4.60 15.68 21.71
CA ASN A 33 5.93 16.20 21.44
C ASN A 33 7.00 15.10 21.37
N ASP A 34 6.69 13.84 21.67
CA ASP A 34 7.61 12.72 21.52
C ASP A 34 7.98 12.58 20.03
N PRO A 35 9.28 12.64 19.66
CA PRO A 35 9.73 12.49 18.29
C PRO A 35 9.39 11.13 17.66
N ASN A 36 9.06 10.12 18.47
CA ASN A 36 8.64 8.79 18.03
C ASN A 36 7.14 8.70 17.73
N VAL A 37 6.35 9.71 18.11
CA VAL A 37 4.93 9.79 17.81
C VAL A 37 4.74 10.56 16.51
N LEU A 38 4.07 9.93 15.54
CA LEU A 38 3.76 10.51 14.25
C LEU A 38 2.73 11.62 14.41
N LYS A 39 3.00 12.75 13.74
CA LYS A 39 2.09 13.89 13.73
C LYS A 39 1.02 13.70 12.67
N PHE A 40 -0.21 14.10 13.01
CA PHE A 40 -1.28 14.21 12.05
C PHE A 40 -1.06 15.43 11.15
N LEU A 41 -1.01 15.23 9.84
CA LEU A 41 -0.61 16.28 8.88
C LEU A 41 -1.79 17.07 8.29
N ASN A 42 -3.01 16.52 8.32
CA ASN A 42 -4.24 17.11 7.78
C ASN A 42 -4.07 17.88 6.46
N LYS A 43 -3.46 17.29 5.44
CA LYS A 43 -3.17 17.99 4.17
C LYS A 43 -4.45 18.44 3.47
N ARG A 44 -5.59 17.83 3.80
CA ARG A 44 -6.90 18.08 3.21
C ARG A 44 -7.78 19.04 4.03
N ASN A 45 -7.26 19.61 5.12
CA ASN A 45 -8.00 20.53 6.01
C ASN A 45 -9.35 19.96 6.49
N ILE A 46 -9.36 18.68 6.85
CA ILE A 46 -10.49 17.96 7.42
C ILE A 46 -10.75 18.53 8.83
N ASP A 47 -11.97 19.00 9.09
CA ASP A 47 -12.37 19.51 10.41
C ASP A 47 -12.82 18.35 11.30
N PHE A 48 -11.95 17.95 12.24
CA PHE A 48 -12.25 16.89 13.20
C PHE A 48 -13.21 17.32 14.32
N LYS A 49 -13.53 18.62 14.43
CA LYS A 49 -14.32 19.21 15.52
C LYS A 49 -15.77 19.49 15.14
N LYS A 50 -16.16 19.32 13.88
CA LYS A 50 -17.55 19.38 13.43
C LYS A 50 -18.06 17.96 13.14
N PRO A 51 -19.34 17.65 13.42
CA PRO A 51 -19.90 16.35 13.08
C PRO A 51 -19.66 16.11 11.59
N PRO A 52 -19.09 14.95 11.26
CA PRO A 52 -19.91 13.74 11.18
C PRO A 52 -19.40 12.60 12.08
N TYR A 53 -18.83 12.91 13.24
CA TYR A 53 -18.52 11.90 14.27
C TYR A 53 -19.77 11.35 14.97
N ASP A 54 -20.91 12.05 14.92
CA ASP A 54 -22.22 11.53 15.33
C ASP A 54 -22.93 10.75 14.21
N GLU A 55 -22.36 10.72 13.01
CA GLU A 55 -22.81 9.87 11.93
C GLU A 55 -22.07 8.53 12.02
N LEU A 56 -22.82 7.44 12.14
CA LEU A 56 -22.36 6.04 12.13
C LEU A 56 -21.54 5.62 10.87
N TRP A 57 -21.22 6.59 10.01
CA TRP A 57 -20.83 6.47 8.61
C TRP A 57 -19.43 7.06 8.32
N TYR A 58 -18.74 7.66 9.32
CA TYR A 58 -17.35 8.09 9.17
C TYR A 58 -16.41 6.89 9.32
N ASN A 59 -15.94 6.38 8.19
CA ASN A 59 -14.95 5.31 8.17
C ASN A 59 -13.58 5.92 8.46
N THR A 60 -12.93 5.47 9.54
CA THR A 60 -11.52 5.69 9.90
C THR A 60 -10.55 5.03 8.90
N GLY A 61 -10.97 4.87 7.65
CA GLY A 61 -10.78 3.62 6.95
C GLY A 61 -9.42 3.40 6.34
N LEU A 62 -8.65 4.45 6.03
CA LEU A 62 -7.35 4.25 5.36
C LEU A 62 -6.38 5.36 5.74
N LEU A 63 -5.54 5.03 6.72
CA LEU A 63 -4.42 5.85 7.16
C LEU A 63 -3.39 5.93 6.04
N GLU A 64 -2.98 7.15 5.71
CA GLU A 64 -1.86 7.41 4.81
C GLU A 64 -0.62 7.75 5.62
N TYR A 65 0.54 7.35 5.14
CA TYR A 65 1.81 7.56 5.82
C TYR A 65 2.84 8.15 4.88
N SER A 66 3.66 9.05 5.42
CA SER A 66 4.89 9.52 4.81
C SER A 66 5.95 9.47 5.89
N LEU A 67 6.92 8.56 5.73
CA LEU A 67 7.90 8.22 6.76
C LEU A 67 9.30 8.21 6.15
N ARG A 68 10.19 9.04 6.68
CA ARG A 68 11.62 8.98 6.38
C ARG A 68 12.26 7.87 7.18
N SER A 69 13.15 7.14 6.51
CA SER A 69 13.98 6.17 7.18
C SER A 69 15.21 6.83 7.79
N ALA A 70 15.55 6.46 9.03
CA ALA A 70 16.80 6.89 9.65
C ALA A 70 18.03 6.15 9.08
N LYS A 71 17.81 5.03 8.38
CA LYS A 71 18.85 4.20 7.74
C LYS A 71 18.43 3.88 6.32
N GLN A 72 19.38 3.55 5.45
CA GLN A 72 19.01 3.14 4.10
C GLN A 72 18.16 1.86 4.16
N THR A 73 17.00 1.86 3.50
CA THR A 73 16.19 0.63 3.38
C THR A 73 16.92 -0.38 2.49
N LYS A 74 16.56 -1.67 2.60
CA LYS A 74 17.11 -2.70 1.70
C LYS A 74 16.65 -2.55 0.24
N TYR A 75 15.69 -1.67 -0.03
CA TYR A 75 15.12 -1.49 -1.36
C TYR A 75 15.57 -0.15 -1.94
N LEU A 76 16.11 -0.19 -3.15
CA LEU A 76 16.33 1.02 -3.92
C LEU A 76 14.99 1.59 -4.41
N PHE A 77 14.16 0.72 -4.96
CA PHE A 77 12.75 0.97 -5.27
C PHE A 77 11.94 -0.31 -5.12
N LEU A 78 10.86 -0.22 -4.36
CA LEU A 78 9.80 -1.22 -4.27
C LEU A 78 8.46 -0.49 -4.24
N MET A 79 7.52 -0.91 -5.08
CA MET A 79 6.18 -0.36 -5.10
C MET A 79 5.16 -1.50 -5.08
N TYR A 80 4.22 -1.43 -4.15
CA TYR A 80 3.01 -2.23 -4.17
C TYR A 80 1.85 -1.38 -4.66
N PHE A 81 1.02 -1.95 -5.52
CA PHE A 81 -0.17 -1.26 -6.02
C PHE A 81 -1.34 -2.23 -6.18
N LYS A 82 -2.54 -1.73 -5.89
CA LYS A 82 -3.80 -2.37 -6.28
C LYS A 82 -4.87 -1.29 -6.45
N THR A 83 -5.85 -1.57 -7.27
CA THR A 83 -7.05 -0.75 -7.38
C THR A 83 -8.16 -1.37 -6.53
N LEU A 84 -9.00 -0.54 -5.94
CA LEU A 84 -10.15 -0.98 -5.18
C LEU A 84 -11.40 -0.84 -6.05
N GLU A 85 -12.18 -1.92 -6.17
CA GLU A 85 -13.56 -1.78 -6.64
C GLU A 85 -14.27 -0.81 -5.69
N LYS A 86 -15.16 0.06 -6.20
CA LYS A 86 -16.01 0.91 -5.35
C LYS A 86 -16.88 0.01 -4.48
N VAL A 87 -16.37 -0.37 -3.33
CA VAL A 87 -17.10 -1.19 -2.39
C VAL A 87 -18.00 -0.27 -1.59
N ASP A 88 -19.21 -0.76 -1.28
CA ASP A 88 -19.97 -0.22 -0.16
C ASP A 88 -19.00 -0.13 1.04
N TYR A 89 -18.89 1.06 1.63
CA TYR A 89 -17.95 1.43 2.71
C TYR A 89 -17.95 0.45 3.89
N ARG A 90 -18.97 -0.42 3.96
CA ARG A 90 -19.12 -1.57 4.88
C ARG A 90 -18.18 -2.76 4.61
N ILE A 91 -17.44 -2.79 3.50
CA ILE A 91 -16.66 -3.96 3.05
C ILE A 91 -15.14 -3.73 3.08
N ILE A 92 -14.65 -2.49 3.31
CA ILE A 92 -13.22 -2.30 3.59
C ILE A 92 -12.93 -2.88 4.98
N ASP A 93 -12.55 -4.14 4.95
CA ASP A 93 -12.18 -4.90 6.13
C ASP A 93 -10.81 -4.44 6.61
N ASN A 94 -10.79 -3.68 7.71
CA ASN A 94 -9.56 -3.23 8.35
C ASN A 94 -8.84 -4.36 9.11
N ARG A 95 -9.35 -5.60 9.11
CA ARG A 95 -8.64 -6.76 9.68
C ARG A 95 -7.31 -6.98 8.95
N GLY A 96 -6.22 -6.84 9.68
CA GLY A 96 -4.84 -6.90 9.17
C GLY A 96 -4.17 -5.54 8.94
N GLN A 97 -4.90 -4.43 9.07
CA GLN A 97 -4.28 -3.10 9.18
C GLN A 97 -3.80 -2.90 10.63
N ASN A 98 -2.52 -3.17 10.90
CA ASN A 98 -1.90 -2.83 12.18
C ASN A 98 -1.19 -1.49 12.05
N PHE A 99 -1.98 -0.43 11.93
CA PHE A 99 -1.47 0.92 11.73
C PHE A 99 -1.29 1.60 13.09
N SER A 100 -0.05 2.01 13.37
CA SER A 100 0.34 2.67 14.61
C SER A 100 0.59 4.16 14.38
N ILE A 101 0.45 4.94 15.45
CA ILE A 101 0.98 6.31 15.48
C ILE A 101 2.44 6.33 15.93
N LEU A 102 3.00 5.20 16.36
CA LEU A 102 4.42 5.07 16.67
C LEU A 102 5.21 4.86 15.39
N LYS A 103 6.17 5.75 15.14
CA LYS A 103 6.95 5.81 13.90
C LYS A 103 7.63 4.49 13.56
N ASP A 104 8.35 3.91 14.51
CA ASP A 104 9.15 2.70 14.29
C ASP A 104 8.27 1.49 13.97
N ILE A 105 7.17 1.31 14.72
CA ILE A 105 6.22 0.19 14.49
C ILE A 105 5.61 0.28 13.09
N THR A 106 5.17 1.47 12.68
CA THR A 106 4.57 1.68 11.36
C THR A 106 5.60 1.53 10.25
N PHE A 107 6.82 2.03 10.45
CA PHE A 107 7.91 1.87 9.50
C PHE A 107 8.28 0.40 9.30
N ASP A 108 8.44 -0.37 10.39
CA ASP A 108 8.75 -1.80 10.33
C ASP A 108 7.66 -2.58 9.61
N SER A 109 6.38 -2.29 9.94
CA SER A 109 5.24 -2.92 9.28
C SER A 109 5.23 -2.64 7.77
N LEU A 110 5.37 -1.36 7.38
CA LEU A 110 5.34 -0.97 5.96
C LEU A 110 6.63 -1.31 5.19
N THR A 111 7.66 -1.86 5.83
CA THR A 111 8.85 -2.41 5.17
C THR A 111 8.94 -3.93 5.22
N ASP A 112 8.05 -4.59 5.95
CA ASP A 112 7.90 -6.04 5.96
C ASP A 112 7.10 -6.51 4.73
N ALA A 113 7.75 -7.36 3.91
CA ALA A 113 7.13 -7.94 2.73
C ALA A 113 5.94 -8.84 3.07
N ASN A 114 5.97 -9.58 4.19
CA ASN A 114 4.86 -10.45 4.58
C ASN A 114 3.63 -9.64 4.99
N PHE A 115 3.85 -8.53 5.71
CA PHE A 115 2.79 -7.60 6.06
C PHE A 115 2.17 -7.00 4.79
N LEU A 116 2.99 -6.48 3.88
CA LEU A 116 2.51 -5.89 2.63
C LEU A 116 1.81 -6.91 1.73
N ASP A 117 2.37 -8.11 1.54
CA ASP A 117 1.75 -9.16 0.73
C ASP A 117 0.36 -9.52 1.31
N THR A 118 0.21 -9.53 2.64
CA THR A 118 -1.08 -9.76 3.32
C THR A 118 -2.05 -8.58 3.12
N LEU A 119 -1.61 -7.35 3.42
CA LEU A 119 -2.39 -6.13 3.26
C LEU A 119 -2.92 -5.98 1.83
N TYR A 120 -2.07 -6.24 0.85
CA TYR A 120 -2.40 -6.09 -0.56
C TYR A 120 -3.20 -7.26 -1.13
N SER A 121 -3.12 -8.46 -0.54
CA SER A 121 -3.97 -9.60 -0.91
C SER A 121 -5.42 -9.47 -0.45
N ASN A 122 -5.69 -8.58 0.52
CA ASN A 122 -7.05 -8.34 1.01
C ASN A 122 -7.93 -7.80 -0.12
N ILE A 123 -9.16 -8.32 -0.25
CA ILE A 123 -10.17 -7.85 -1.22
C ILE A 123 -9.63 -7.83 -2.68
N PRO A 124 -9.53 -8.99 -3.35
CA PRO A 124 -9.10 -9.05 -4.74
C PRO A 124 -10.09 -8.40 -5.72
N LEU A 125 -9.55 -7.82 -6.79
CA LEU A 125 -10.31 -7.34 -7.95
C LEU A 125 -10.77 -8.51 -8.81
N LYS A 126 -12.08 -8.62 -9.05
CA LYS A 126 -12.65 -9.65 -9.93
C LYS A 126 -12.46 -9.25 -11.40
N LEU A 127 -11.79 -10.11 -12.18
CA LEU A 127 -11.56 -9.89 -13.60
C LEU A 127 -12.65 -10.57 -14.44
N LYS A 128 -12.83 -10.12 -15.69
CA LYS A 128 -13.85 -10.66 -16.62
C LYS A 128 -13.61 -12.14 -16.94
N ASN A 129 -12.36 -12.60 -16.89
CA ASN A 129 -11.97 -13.99 -17.09
C ASN A 129 -12.15 -14.88 -15.83
N LYS A 130 -12.84 -14.40 -14.79
CA LYS A 130 -13.07 -15.06 -13.48
C LYS A 130 -11.83 -15.21 -12.61
N LYS A 131 -10.65 -14.78 -13.05
CA LYS A 131 -9.49 -14.64 -12.15
C LYS A 131 -9.74 -13.49 -11.18
N ARG A 132 -9.06 -13.55 -10.05
CA ARG A 132 -9.07 -12.53 -9.00
C ARG A 132 -7.68 -11.92 -8.94
N PHE A 133 -7.52 -10.67 -9.37
CA PHE A 133 -6.26 -9.95 -9.22
C PHE A 133 -6.09 -9.50 -7.78
N LEU A 134 -4.98 -9.87 -7.15
CA LEU A 134 -4.66 -9.50 -5.77
C LEU A 134 -4.00 -8.13 -5.75
N PHE A 135 -2.79 -8.04 -6.32
CA PHE A 135 -1.99 -6.82 -6.37
C PHE A 135 -0.84 -6.96 -7.37
N GLY A 136 -0.23 -5.83 -7.69
CA GLY A 136 1.03 -5.74 -8.40
C GLY A 136 2.15 -5.28 -7.48
N LYS A 137 3.34 -5.81 -7.73
CA LYS A 137 4.58 -5.51 -7.01
C LYS A 137 5.66 -5.17 -8.02
N VAL A 138 6.30 -4.03 -7.85
CA VAL A 138 7.35 -3.54 -8.76
C VAL A 138 8.61 -3.30 -7.98
N SER A 139 9.74 -3.81 -8.46
CA SER A 139 11.04 -3.60 -7.82
C SER A 139 12.11 -3.25 -8.84
N SER A 140 13.05 -2.39 -8.44
CA SER A 140 14.29 -2.24 -9.18
C SER A 140 15.16 -3.49 -8.99
N VAL A 141 15.67 -4.05 -10.07
CA VAL A 141 16.66 -5.14 -10.04
C VAL A 141 18.00 -4.58 -10.47
N GLY A 142 18.99 -4.60 -9.57
CA GLY A 142 20.35 -4.19 -9.90
C GLY A 142 21.11 -5.36 -10.57
N TYR A 143 21.76 -5.10 -11.71
CA TYR A 143 22.87 -5.94 -12.15
C TYR A 143 24.15 -5.39 -11.52
N VAL A 144 24.84 -6.24 -10.75
CA VAL A 144 26.04 -5.90 -9.95
C VAL A 144 27.18 -5.27 -10.76
N LYS A 145 27.15 -5.38 -12.10
CA LYS A 145 28.31 -5.03 -12.93
C LYS A 145 28.37 -3.55 -13.33
N GLU A 146 27.24 -2.86 -13.41
CA GLU A 146 27.16 -1.46 -13.82
C GLU A 146 26.03 -0.86 -13.00
N SER A 147 26.35 0.12 -12.15
CA SER A 147 25.49 0.73 -11.12
C SER A 147 24.25 1.49 -11.66
N ILE A 148 23.67 1.00 -12.75
CA ILE A 148 22.61 1.64 -13.51
C ILE A 148 21.31 0.89 -13.20
N MET A 149 20.36 1.61 -12.59
CA MET A 149 19.02 1.11 -12.28
C MET A 149 18.17 1.04 -13.54
N GLU A 150 18.57 0.20 -14.48
CA GLU A 150 17.90 0.12 -15.77
C GLU A 150 16.84 -0.96 -15.81
N VAL A 151 16.83 -1.93 -14.89
CA VAL A 151 15.86 -3.03 -14.99
C VAL A 151 14.82 -2.94 -13.89
N VAL A 152 13.56 -2.84 -14.31
CA VAL A 152 12.38 -2.84 -13.45
C VAL A 152 11.67 -4.18 -13.62
N LYS A 153 11.40 -4.86 -12.50
CA LYS A 153 10.66 -6.12 -12.44
C LYS A 153 9.24 -5.85 -11.95
N LEU A 154 8.25 -6.31 -12.70
CA LEU A 154 6.84 -6.35 -12.29
C LEU A 154 6.45 -7.80 -11.95
N GLU A 155 5.78 -7.97 -10.82
CA GLU A 155 5.10 -9.20 -10.42
C GLU A 155 3.62 -8.90 -10.26
N LEU A 156 2.76 -9.70 -10.88
CA LEU A 156 1.30 -9.60 -10.78
C LEU A 156 0.76 -10.89 -10.17
N TYR A 157 0.01 -10.77 -9.09
CA TYR A 157 -0.51 -11.91 -8.32
C TYR A 157 -2.01 -12.09 -8.56
N PHE A 158 -2.41 -13.32 -8.85
CA PHE A 158 -3.78 -13.68 -9.16
C PHE A 158 -4.21 -14.95 -8.42
N ILE A 159 -5.48 -15.04 -8.07
CA ILE A 159 -6.14 -16.30 -7.74
C ILE A 159 -6.97 -16.76 -8.94
N ASN A 160 -6.68 -17.96 -9.42
CA ASN A 160 -7.43 -18.60 -10.50
C ASN A 160 -8.82 -19.09 -10.03
N PRO A 161 -9.73 -19.39 -10.98
CA PRO A 161 -11.06 -19.90 -10.64
C PRO A 161 -11.05 -21.19 -9.81
N ASP A 162 -9.99 -21.99 -9.91
CA ASP A 162 -9.77 -23.22 -9.12
C ASP A 162 -9.14 -22.96 -7.74
N ASN A 163 -8.97 -21.70 -7.35
CA ASN A 163 -8.32 -21.23 -6.13
C ASN A 163 -6.80 -21.49 -6.05
N THR A 164 -6.12 -21.67 -7.18
CA THR A 164 -4.65 -21.68 -7.23
C THR A 164 -4.08 -20.26 -7.34
N LEU A 165 -2.92 -20.03 -6.72
CA LEU A 165 -2.16 -18.79 -6.87
C LEU A 165 -1.35 -18.83 -8.17
N GLU A 166 -1.46 -17.78 -8.98
CA GLU A 166 -0.65 -17.55 -10.17
C GLU A 166 0.10 -16.23 -10.03
N THR A 167 1.39 -16.26 -10.34
CA THR A 167 2.23 -15.07 -10.41
C THR A 167 2.75 -14.91 -11.83
N LYS A 168 2.54 -13.74 -12.42
CA LYS A 168 3.15 -13.36 -13.71
C LYS A 168 4.30 -12.39 -13.44
N VAL A 169 5.44 -12.61 -14.08
CA VAL A 169 6.65 -11.81 -13.89
C VAL A 169 7.09 -11.21 -15.21
N PHE A 170 7.38 -9.91 -15.23
CA PHE A 170 7.83 -9.16 -16.39
C PHE A 170 9.06 -8.32 -16.03
N PHE A 171 9.93 -8.11 -17.02
CA PHE A 171 11.11 -7.26 -16.89
C PHE A 171 11.11 -6.24 -18.01
N LYS A 172 11.37 -4.97 -17.69
CA LYS A 172 11.53 -3.89 -18.66
C LYS A 172 12.77 -3.07 -18.35
N THR A 173 13.47 -2.65 -19.40
CA THR A 173 14.65 -1.81 -19.28
C THR A 173 14.26 -0.33 -19.39
N LYS A 174 14.32 0.40 -18.27
CA LYS A 174 14.09 1.84 -18.18
C LYS A 174 14.82 2.42 -16.97
N ASN A 175 15.54 3.53 -17.16
CA ASN A 175 16.23 4.23 -16.08
C ASN A 175 15.24 4.91 -15.13
N LEU A 176 15.32 4.59 -13.83
CA LEU A 176 14.50 5.17 -12.76
C LEU A 176 15.28 6.15 -11.86
N THR A 177 16.60 6.27 -12.07
CA THR A 177 17.54 6.96 -11.17
C THR A 177 17.17 8.41 -10.95
N ASP A 178 16.92 9.17 -12.02
CA ASP A 178 16.62 10.60 -11.93
C ASP A 178 15.33 10.86 -11.15
N LEU A 179 14.35 9.98 -11.31
CA LEU A 179 13.05 10.11 -10.64
C LEU A 179 13.14 9.77 -9.16
N LEU A 180 13.93 8.75 -8.78
CA LEU A 180 14.21 8.43 -7.38
C LEU A 180 15.03 9.53 -6.70
N TYR A 181 16.00 10.11 -7.41
CA TYR A 181 16.79 11.24 -6.91
C TYR A 181 15.89 12.45 -6.65
N LYS A 182 15.01 12.78 -7.60
CA LYS A 182 14.01 13.84 -7.42
C LYS A 182 13.09 13.55 -6.23
N HIS A 183 12.55 12.34 -6.14
CA HIS A 183 11.69 11.92 -5.03
C HIS A 183 12.39 12.06 -3.68
N TYR A 184 13.66 11.66 -3.58
CA TYR A 184 14.45 11.83 -2.36
C TYR A 184 14.55 13.30 -1.93
N HIS A 185 14.95 14.20 -2.83
CA HIS A 185 15.10 15.63 -2.52
C HIS A 185 13.79 16.32 -2.14
N GLU A 186 12.68 15.91 -2.73
CA GLU A 186 11.36 16.42 -2.35
C GLU A 186 10.92 15.85 -0.99
N HIS A 187 11.13 14.55 -0.77
CA HIS A 187 10.74 13.87 0.46
C HIS A 187 11.57 14.33 1.67
N GLU A 188 12.82 14.77 1.49
CA GLU A 188 13.62 15.40 2.56
C GLU A 188 12.96 16.67 3.12
N LYS A 189 12.18 17.39 2.31
CA LYS A 189 11.48 18.61 2.71
C LYS A 189 10.17 18.32 3.45
N LEU A 190 9.67 17.08 3.39
CA LEU A 190 8.43 16.67 4.03
C LEU A 190 8.66 16.23 5.47
N LYS A 191 7.65 16.46 6.32
CA LYS A 191 7.63 15.98 7.70
C LYS A 191 7.05 14.57 7.74
N ASP A 192 7.65 13.73 8.59
CA ASP A 192 7.08 12.43 8.90
C ASP A 192 5.71 12.62 9.56
N GLY A 193 4.75 11.78 9.18
CA GLY A 193 3.42 11.86 9.74
C GLY A 193 2.43 10.99 9.02
N PHE A 194 1.18 11.11 9.47
CA PHE A 194 0.06 10.40 8.91
C PHE A 194 -1.08 11.33 8.53
N ASP A 195 -1.94 10.88 7.64
CA ASP A 195 -3.14 11.59 7.19
C ASP A 195 -4.32 10.61 7.01
N TYR A 196 -5.52 11.13 6.78
CA TYR A 196 -6.71 10.34 6.48
C TYR A 196 -7.21 10.60 5.06
N SER A 197 -7.52 9.52 4.33
CA SER A 197 -8.19 9.59 3.04
C SER A 197 -9.70 9.74 3.19
N ILE A 198 -10.30 10.63 2.39
CA ILE A 198 -11.74 10.83 2.34
C ILE A 198 -12.37 9.82 1.38
N ASN A 199 -13.46 9.20 1.84
CA ASN A 199 -14.47 8.40 1.14
C ASN A 199 -14.23 8.09 -0.36
N SER A 200 -13.85 6.83 -0.63
CA SER A 200 -13.74 6.14 -1.94
C SER A 200 -12.33 6.14 -2.56
N PRO A 201 -11.37 5.42 -1.96
CA PRO A 201 -10.04 5.30 -2.53
C PRO A 201 -10.10 4.55 -3.85
N LYS A 202 -9.39 5.07 -4.86
CA LYS A 202 -9.25 4.41 -6.17
C LYS A 202 -8.14 3.39 -6.13
N ASP A 203 -6.99 3.80 -5.62
CA ASP A 203 -5.79 2.99 -5.57
C ASP A 203 -5.24 2.94 -4.15
N MET A 204 -4.61 1.82 -3.82
CA MET A 204 -3.76 1.66 -2.66
C MET A 204 -2.33 1.45 -3.16
N VAL A 205 -1.41 2.30 -2.72
CA VAL A 205 -0.02 2.33 -3.21
C VAL A 205 0.93 2.48 -2.04
N THR A 206 1.96 1.64 -1.99
CA THR A 206 3.06 1.73 -1.03
C THR A 206 4.34 1.84 -1.82
N ILE A 207 5.06 2.94 -1.66
CA ILE A 207 6.35 3.19 -2.31
C ILE A 207 7.41 3.15 -1.21
N ILE A 208 8.37 2.24 -1.37
CA ILE A 208 9.56 2.15 -0.53
C ILE A 208 10.75 2.48 -1.41
N THR A 209 11.55 3.43 -0.94
CA THR A 209 12.83 3.79 -1.55
C THR A 209 13.95 3.59 -0.55
N GLY A 210 15.18 3.84 -0.96
CA GLY A 210 16.32 3.80 -0.04
C GLY A 210 16.15 4.70 1.18
N ASN A 211 15.33 5.75 1.11
CA ASN A 211 15.31 6.82 2.11
C ASN A 211 13.98 6.96 2.86
N GLY A 212 12.98 6.14 2.54
CA GLY A 212 11.68 6.26 3.18
C GLY A 212 10.61 5.37 2.60
N VAL A 213 9.44 5.50 3.20
CA VAL A 213 8.23 4.78 2.87
C VAL A 213 7.08 5.76 2.79
N VAL A 214 6.31 5.66 1.71
CA VAL A 214 5.04 6.34 1.53
C VAL A 214 3.96 5.29 1.36
N HIS A 215 2.90 5.35 2.15
CA HIS A 215 1.69 4.57 1.97
C HIS A 215 0.51 5.50 1.70
N LYS A 216 -0.18 5.27 0.59
CA LYS A 216 -1.27 6.11 0.11
C LYS A 216 -2.46 5.27 -0.27
N VAL A 217 -3.63 5.75 0.12
CA VAL A 217 -4.90 5.16 -0.27
C VAL A 217 -5.84 6.29 -0.66
N SER A 218 -5.45 7.04 -1.69
CA SER A 218 -6.10 8.28 -2.08
C SER A 218 -6.81 8.14 -3.43
N GLU A 219 -7.70 9.07 -3.73
CA GLU A 219 -8.19 9.27 -5.10
C GLU A 219 -7.06 9.70 -6.03
N ASP A 220 -6.11 10.48 -5.52
CA ASP A 220 -5.01 11.08 -6.28
C ASP A 220 -3.69 10.99 -5.50
N LEU A 221 -2.63 10.53 -6.17
CA LEU A 221 -1.25 10.73 -5.72
C LEU A 221 -0.79 12.13 -6.16
N GLU A 222 0.13 12.74 -5.42
CA GLU A 222 0.65 14.08 -5.71
C GLU A 222 2.19 14.10 -5.79
N GLY A 223 2.74 15.15 -6.39
CA GLY A 223 4.19 15.36 -6.47
C GLY A 223 4.97 14.19 -7.09
N THR A 224 6.17 13.94 -6.58
CA THR A 224 7.02 12.83 -7.05
C THR A 224 6.45 11.44 -6.78
N GLU A 225 5.56 11.26 -5.79
CA GLU A 225 4.87 9.98 -5.55
C GLU A 225 4.00 9.61 -6.78
N LYS A 226 3.28 10.60 -7.32
CA LYS A 226 2.48 10.46 -8.55
C LYS A 226 3.37 10.14 -9.75
N GLU A 227 4.47 10.85 -9.90
CA GLU A 227 5.38 10.64 -11.03
C GLU A 227 5.98 9.23 -11.02
N LEU A 228 6.40 8.72 -9.85
CA LEU A 228 6.88 7.35 -9.69
C LEU A 228 5.81 6.32 -10.04
N TYR A 229 4.59 6.52 -9.53
CA TYR A 229 3.47 5.63 -9.82
C TYR A 229 3.11 5.62 -11.31
N ASP A 230 2.93 6.80 -11.93
CA ASP A 230 2.59 6.91 -13.34
C ASP A 230 3.69 6.39 -14.25
N PHE A 231 4.96 6.56 -13.88
CA PHE A 231 6.08 5.93 -14.59
C PHE A 231 5.88 4.42 -14.68
N VAL A 232 5.59 3.75 -13.56
CA VAL A 232 5.38 2.29 -13.54
C VAL A 232 4.12 1.89 -14.30
N MET A 233 3.00 2.60 -14.08
CA MET A 233 1.73 2.30 -14.73
C MET A 233 1.83 2.43 -16.25
N ASN A 234 2.55 3.44 -16.74
CA ASN A 234 2.81 3.61 -18.17
C ASN A 234 3.80 2.57 -18.70
N LEU A 235 4.86 2.27 -17.94
CA LEU A 235 5.87 1.28 -18.35
C LEU A 235 5.25 -0.10 -18.53
N PHE A 236 4.31 -0.51 -17.68
CA PHE A 236 3.69 -1.84 -17.70
C PHE A 236 2.21 -1.87 -18.09
N LYS A 237 1.75 -0.87 -18.83
CA LYS A 237 0.33 -0.70 -19.17
C LYS A 237 -0.28 -1.92 -19.86
N ASP A 238 0.49 -2.60 -20.70
CA ASP A 238 0.01 -3.74 -21.50
C ASP A 238 0.00 -5.06 -20.72
N GLU A 239 0.75 -5.12 -19.61
CA GLU A 239 0.89 -6.31 -18.75
C GLU A 239 -0.11 -6.31 -17.60
N ILE A 240 -0.43 -5.13 -17.07
CA ILE A 240 -1.42 -4.95 -16.00
C ILE A 240 -2.82 -5.24 -16.57
N PRO A 241 -3.71 -5.94 -15.82
CA PRO A 241 -5.06 -6.23 -16.30
C PRO A 241 -5.79 -4.95 -16.73
N LYS A 242 -6.43 -4.96 -17.90
CA LYS A 242 -7.15 -3.77 -18.40
C LYS A 242 -8.22 -3.30 -17.42
N GLU A 243 -8.87 -4.25 -16.75
CA GLU A 243 -9.85 -3.97 -15.71
C GLU A 243 -9.26 -3.10 -14.59
N TYR A 244 -7.97 -3.22 -14.25
CA TYR A 244 -7.33 -2.32 -13.29
C TYR A 244 -7.55 -0.85 -13.67
N PHE A 245 -7.27 -0.51 -14.92
CA PHE A 245 -7.45 0.85 -15.44
C PHE A 245 -8.93 1.20 -15.62
N GLU A 246 -9.79 0.24 -16.00
CA GLU A 246 -11.24 0.49 -16.07
C GLU A 246 -11.84 0.88 -14.70
N TYR A 247 -11.34 0.32 -13.60
CA TYR A 247 -11.77 0.68 -12.25
C TYR A 247 -11.12 1.99 -11.77
N ARG A 248 -9.84 2.21 -12.05
CA ARG A 248 -9.12 3.47 -11.76
C ARG A 248 -9.71 4.69 -12.48
N ASP A 249 -9.95 4.55 -13.79
CA ASP A 249 -10.34 5.63 -14.70
C ASP A 249 -11.85 5.88 -14.74
N LYS A 250 -12.65 5.06 -14.06
CA LYS A 250 -14.04 5.42 -13.72
C LYS A 250 -13.97 6.64 -12.80
N GLY A 251 -13.82 7.82 -13.42
CA GLY A 251 -13.95 9.11 -12.78
C GLY A 251 -15.27 9.11 -12.05
N TYR A 252 -15.21 9.19 -10.74
CA TYR A 252 -16.40 9.38 -9.94
C TYR A 252 -16.94 10.74 -10.34
N ILE A 253 -17.98 10.72 -11.17
CA ILE A 253 -18.79 11.91 -11.47
C ILE A 253 -19.25 12.43 -10.10
N LYS A 254 -18.79 13.64 -9.77
CA LYS A 254 -19.15 14.38 -8.56
C LYS A 254 -20.65 14.61 -8.48
#